data_AF-A0A317MLD7-F1
#
_entry.id   AF-A0A317MLD7-F1
#
_cell.length_a   1.000
_cell.length_b   1.000
_cell.length_c   1.000
_cell.angle_alpha   90.00
_cell.angle_beta   90.00
_cell.angle_gamma   90.00
#
_symmetry.space_group_name_H-M   'P 1'
#
loop_
_entity.id
_entity.type
_entity.pdbx_description
1 polymer ?
#
loop_
_entity_poly.entity_id
_entity_poly.type
_entity_poly.pdbx_seq_one_letter_code
_entity_poly.pdbx_strand_id
1 'polypeptide(L)'
;MVDEFRAAFQELIDASVATDPQQFPPAVHKVYLLASQIPASERELALEALTPLLSGDHAAPGIIADLSVVAGALVEMGTDPGPAGIETLHRLRTMGKGAIVFVRAWERTGGGPPPDPDAVTADAEARVAAELGPDAPAATMCWWTIRRHGLAARTMLGEPGVRAHTRRDPSLHAELVAIANQLSDQLTEFDEVRALLRMAEASSALVMDRTSGRAFRVLFDGISDNFQLHTLLADALIGPHGQGLPGDPPDPRWTASFRDGPVDPAAQTVWGWWNLVAHDGAWVWNEGVPAEIPTIDGEHVLVLDEQPYPRSWNAGRRLPHVRGWLQVDSELDTEEAALWWNRVAPAEPAIPDPDAQDHTPLPEPVVLHTPAAEAQRVRGFVPRIEPEDRDQPTGDTPDRHSPDAALPPAAPEGIPGLTGTVAGDDPTGLPATGHGSGSEGTLRSTGPADALPDESAPQSAPWEPPPADQELPPATEQRGSGAPDPSSRQGGHGTPATTHTSTGSAGEGTARSSEEPAPTAPAPTGPGEGTPAPGAPSTSTPTGLPRMPRGVSQSSGWGPAWR
;
A
#
# COMPACT_ATOMS: atom_id res chain seq x y z
N MET A 1 -17.13 -17.24 -21.63
CA MET A 1 -16.59 -16.28 -20.66
C MET A 1 -15.30 -16.78 -20.02
N VAL A 2 -15.31 -17.81 -19.16
CA VAL A 2 -14.05 -18.29 -18.51
C VAL A 2 -13.02 -18.79 -19.53
N ASP A 3 -13.40 -19.65 -20.47
CA ASP A 3 -12.47 -20.15 -21.50
C ASP A 3 -11.94 -19.04 -22.41
N GLU A 4 -12.78 -18.03 -22.68
CA GLU A 4 -12.41 -16.87 -23.49
C GLU A 4 -11.42 -15.97 -22.75
N PHE A 5 -11.60 -15.78 -21.43
CA PHE A 5 -10.65 -15.08 -20.59
C PHE A 5 -9.32 -15.81 -20.51
N ARG A 6 -9.33 -17.13 -20.29
CA ARG A 6 -8.11 -17.96 -20.29
C ARG A 6 -7.38 -17.87 -21.62
N ALA A 7 -8.10 -17.94 -22.75
CA ALA A 7 -7.51 -17.77 -24.07
C ALA A 7 -6.92 -16.36 -24.26
N ALA A 8 -7.64 -15.30 -23.85
CA ALA A 8 -7.14 -13.93 -23.89
C ALA A 8 -5.89 -13.73 -23.03
N PHE A 9 -5.83 -14.39 -21.87
CA PHE A 9 -4.70 -14.31 -20.97
C PHE A 9 -3.49 -15.08 -21.51
N GLN A 10 -3.70 -16.22 -22.16
CA GLN A 10 -2.64 -16.92 -22.87
C GLN A 10 -2.11 -16.08 -24.03
N GLU A 11 -2.99 -15.45 -24.83
CA GLU A 11 -2.60 -14.50 -25.87
C GLU A 11 -1.76 -13.35 -25.30
N LEU A 12 -2.12 -12.84 -24.12
CA LEU A 12 -1.34 -11.81 -23.41
C LEU A 12 0.06 -12.31 -23.04
N ILE A 13 0.17 -13.50 -22.45
CA ILE A 13 1.45 -14.11 -22.08
C ILE A 13 2.32 -14.33 -23.32
N ASP A 14 1.75 -14.92 -24.37
CA ASP A 14 2.46 -15.23 -25.61
C ASP A 14 2.97 -13.95 -26.29
N ALA A 15 2.13 -12.91 -26.36
CA ALA A 15 2.53 -11.60 -26.90
C ALA A 15 3.60 -10.92 -26.03
N SER A 16 3.56 -11.11 -24.72
CA SER A 16 4.57 -10.58 -23.80
C SER A 16 5.94 -11.21 -24.02
N VAL A 17 5.99 -12.55 -24.08
CA VAL A 17 7.23 -13.32 -24.30
C VAL A 17 7.80 -13.05 -25.69
N ALA A 18 6.95 -12.96 -26.70
CA ALA A 18 7.37 -12.59 -28.05
C ALA A 18 7.82 -11.13 -28.17
N THR A 19 7.57 -10.30 -27.15
CA THR A 19 7.75 -8.84 -27.19
C THR A 19 7.04 -8.24 -28.42
N ASP A 20 5.83 -8.73 -28.75
CA ASP A 20 5.10 -8.34 -29.95
C ASP A 20 4.32 -7.03 -29.70
N PRO A 21 4.76 -5.90 -30.29
CA PRO A 21 4.14 -4.61 -30.01
C PRO A 21 2.75 -4.45 -30.63
N GLN A 22 2.39 -5.27 -31.62
CA GLN A 22 1.10 -5.21 -32.30
C GLN A 22 0.04 -6.05 -31.58
N GLN A 23 0.44 -7.20 -31.02
CA GLN A 23 -0.49 -8.13 -30.37
C GLN A 23 -0.69 -7.85 -28.88
N PHE A 24 0.34 -7.34 -28.19
CA PHE A 24 0.25 -7.09 -26.74
C PHE A 24 -0.85 -6.08 -26.34
N PRO A 25 -1.01 -4.90 -26.97
CA PRO A 25 -2.07 -3.95 -26.57
C PRO A 25 -3.49 -4.50 -26.72
N PRO A 26 -3.87 -5.10 -27.86
CA PRO A 26 -5.18 -5.76 -27.98
C PRO A 26 -5.39 -6.85 -26.94
N ALA A 27 -4.35 -7.63 -26.61
CA ALA A 27 -4.44 -8.68 -25.59
C ALA A 27 -4.68 -8.11 -24.18
N VAL A 28 -3.95 -7.06 -23.79
CA VAL A 28 -4.18 -6.33 -22.52
C VAL A 28 -5.62 -5.82 -22.44
N HIS A 29 -6.08 -5.17 -23.50
CA HIS A 29 -7.45 -4.62 -23.55
C HIS A 29 -8.51 -5.73 -23.43
N LYS A 30 -8.32 -6.85 -24.14
CA LYS A 30 -9.23 -8.01 -24.10
C LYS A 30 -9.29 -8.61 -22.69
N VAL A 31 -8.15 -8.80 -22.02
CA VAL A 31 -8.09 -9.27 -20.62
C VAL A 31 -8.85 -8.32 -19.70
N TYR A 32 -8.65 -7.00 -19.83
CA TYR A 32 -9.32 -6.01 -18.99
C TYR A 32 -10.84 -6.00 -19.14
N LEU A 33 -11.34 -6.10 -20.38
CA LEU A 33 -12.78 -6.15 -20.66
C LEU A 33 -13.45 -7.40 -20.08
N LEU A 34 -12.75 -8.53 -20.10
CA LEU A 34 -13.27 -9.81 -19.64
C LEU A 34 -13.18 -9.92 -18.11
N ALA A 35 -12.11 -9.44 -17.47
CA ALA A 35 -11.77 -9.68 -16.07
C ALA A 35 -12.88 -9.37 -15.06
N SER A 36 -13.69 -8.32 -15.27
CA SER A 36 -14.76 -7.96 -14.32
C SER A 36 -15.91 -8.97 -14.27
N GLN A 37 -16.03 -9.84 -15.28
CA GLN A 37 -17.09 -10.84 -15.40
C GLN A 37 -16.62 -12.24 -14.98
N ILE A 38 -15.36 -12.36 -14.56
CA ILE A 38 -14.71 -13.62 -14.25
C ILE A 38 -14.62 -13.82 -12.73
N PRO A 39 -14.90 -15.02 -12.21
CA PRO A 39 -14.76 -15.31 -10.78
C PRO A 39 -13.34 -15.04 -10.26
N ALA A 40 -13.22 -14.60 -9.01
CA ALA A 40 -11.93 -14.27 -8.38
C ALA A 40 -10.90 -15.41 -8.50
N SER A 41 -11.32 -16.66 -8.27
CA SER A 41 -10.45 -17.84 -8.37
C SER A 41 -9.80 -18.02 -9.75
N GLU A 42 -10.47 -17.62 -10.84
CA GLU A 42 -9.90 -17.69 -12.18
C GLU A 42 -8.93 -16.54 -12.46
N ARG A 43 -9.17 -15.37 -11.84
CA ARG A 43 -8.23 -14.24 -11.89
C ARG A 43 -6.99 -14.48 -11.04
N GLU A 44 -7.13 -15.20 -9.93
CA GLU A 44 -6.01 -15.66 -9.08
C GLU A 44 -5.08 -16.57 -9.88
N LEU A 45 -5.61 -17.56 -10.61
CA LEU A 45 -4.81 -18.40 -11.52
C LEU A 45 -4.09 -17.58 -12.60
N ALA A 46 -4.77 -16.55 -13.13
CA ALA A 46 -4.17 -15.63 -14.10
C ALA A 46 -3.03 -14.81 -13.49
N LEU A 47 -3.20 -14.27 -12.28
CA LEU A 47 -2.15 -13.57 -11.54
C LEU A 47 -0.96 -14.50 -11.23
N GLU A 48 -1.24 -15.73 -10.79
CA GLU A 48 -0.21 -16.73 -10.55
C GLU A 48 0.64 -16.96 -11.81
N ALA A 49 -0.01 -17.07 -12.97
CA ALA A 49 0.66 -17.23 -14.27
C ALA A 49 1.53 -16.02 -14.69
N LEU A 50 1.31 -14.82 -14.15
CA LEU A 50 2.19 -13.67 -14.37
C LEU A 50 3.47 -13.72 -13.55
N THR A 51 3.50 -14.46 -12.44
CA THR A 51 4.65 -14.49 -11.52
C THR A 51 5.98 -14.81 -12.22
N PRO A 52 6.09 -15.80 -13.13
CA PRO A 52 7.34 -16.07 -13.84
C PRO A 52 7.78 -14.94 -14.79
N LEU A 53 6.82 -14.21 -15.37
CA LEU A 53 7.11 -13.04 -16.22
C LEU A 53 7.58 -11.87 -15.36
N LEU A 54 6.92 -11.64 -14.23
CA LEU A 54 7.29 -10.59 -13.29
C LEU A 54 8.60 -10.88 -12.55
N SER A 55 9.02 -12.13 -12.39
CA SER A 55 10.30 -12.46 -11.72
C SER A 55 11.51 -12.56 -12.67
N GLY A 56 11.31 -12.90 -13.95
CA GLY A 56 12.40 -13.09 -14.91
C GLY A 56 12.55 -11.99 -15.97
N ASP A 57 13.68 -11.91 -16.65
CA ASP A 57 13.96 -10.85 -17.64
C ASP A 57 13.51 -11.21 -19.06
N HIS A 58 12.37 -11.89 -19.17
CA HIS A 58 11.88 -12.52 -20.40
C HIS A 58 11.12 -11.57 -21.34
N ALA A 59 10.83 -10.34 -20.91
CA ALA A 59 10.10 -9.35 -21.71
C ALA A 59 10.72 -7.96 -21.61
N ALA A 60 10.42 -7.10 -22.58
CA ALA A 60 10.88 -5.73 -22.58
C ALA A 60 10.41 -4.97 -21.32
N PRO A 61 11.21 -4.03 -20.77
CA PRO A 61 10.86 -3.30 -19.54
C PRO A 61 9.48 -2.61 -19.59
N GLY A 62 9.10 -2.07 -20.77
CA GLY A 62 7.77 -1.51 -20.97
C GLY A 62 6.66 -2.53 -20.75
N ILE A 63 6.76 -3.70 -21.38
CA ILE A 63 5.80 -4.80 -21.23
C ILE A 63 5.69 -5.24 -19.76
N ILE A 64 6.81 -5.39 -19.06
CA ILE A 64 6.81 -5.76 -17.64
C ILE A 64 6.10 -4.70 -16.77
N ALA A 65 6.28 -3.42 -17.09
CA ALA A 65 5.58 -2.33 -16.41
C ALA A 65 4.06 -2.41 -16.63
N ASP A 66 3.61 -2.72 -17.85
CA ASP A 66 2.18 -2.86 -18.14
C ASP A 66 1.57 -4.13 -17.57
N LEU A 67 2.31 -5.24 -17.58
CA LEU A 67 1.90 -6.47 -16.87
C LEU A 67 1.75 -6.22 -15.36
N SER A 68 2.62 -5.40 -14.77
CA SER A 68 2.48 -4.98 -13.36
C SER A 68 1.17 -4.21 -13.15
N VAL A 69 0.80 -3.33 -14.08
CA VAL A 69 -0.47 -2.58 -14.02
C VAL A 69 -1.67 -3.50 -14.22
N VAL A 70 -1.60 -4.47 -15.15
CA VAL A 70 -2.65 -5.49 -15.31
C VAL A 70 -2.82 -6.29 -14.02
N ALA A 71 -1.71 -6.68 -13.39
CA ALA A 71 -1.76 -7.38 -12.11
C ALA A 71 -2.44 -6.52 -11.02
N GLY A 72 -2.05 -5.25 -10.90
CA GLY A 72 -2.70 -4.29 -9.99
C GLY A 72 -4.19 -4.16 -10.28
N ALA A 73 -4.59 -3.99 -11.54
CA ALA A 73 -6.00 -3.89 -11.91
C ALA A 73 -6.82 -5.13 -11.52
N LEU A 74 -6.26 -6.34 -11.64
CA LEU A 74 -6.93 -7.56 -11.18
C LEU A 74 -7.13 -7.55 -9.66
N VAL A 75 -6.14 -7.07 -8.90
CA VAL A 75 -6.22 -6.92 -7.44
C VAL A 75 -7.28 -5.89 -7.04
N GLU A 76 -7.36 -4.75 -7.73
CA GLU A 76 -8.41 -3.73 -7.49
C GLU A 76 -9.83 -4.30 -7.71
N MET A 77 -9.97 -5.34 -8.54
CA MET A 77 -11.24 -6.04 -8.71
C MET A 77 -11.55 -7.07 -7.60
N GLY A 78 -10.71 -7.14 -6.55
CA GLY A 78 -10.84 -8.06 -5.42
C GLY A 78 -10.19 -9.43 -5.66
N THR A 79 -9.07 -9.48 -6.37
CA THR A 79 -8.29 -10.71 -6.57
C THR A 79 -7.12 -10.73 -5.59
N ASP A 80 -6.86 -11.87 -4.94
CA ASP A 80 -5.68 -12.00 -4.07
C ASP A 80 -4.38 -11.82 -4.90
N PRO A 81 -3.47 -10.91 -4.51
CA PRO A 81 -2.22 -10.67 -5.23
C PRO A 81 -1.28 -11.88 -5.24
N GLY A 82 -1.35 -12.76 -4.24
CA GLY A 82 -0.47 -13.93 -4.14
C GLY A 82 1.03 -13.61 -4.32
N PRO A 83 1.81 -14.49 -4.97
CA PRO A 83 3.23 -14.24 -5.29
C PRO A 83 3.48 -13.07 -6.25
N ALA A 84 2.54 -12.78 -7.16
CA ALA A 84 2.68 -11.70 -8.15
C ALA A 84 2.78 -10.32 -7.48
N GLY A 85 2.12 -10.14 -6.32
CA GLY A 85 2.26 -8.93 -5.51
C GLY A 85 3.69 -8.71 -5.04
N ILE A 86 4.39 -9.77 -4.62
CA ILE A 86 5.78 -9.69 -4.13
C ILE A 86 6.74 -9.39 -5.28
N GLU A 87 6.57 -10.07 -6.41
CA GLU A 87 7.39 -9.82 -7.61
C GLU A 87 7.20 -8.39 -8.15
N THR A 88 5.99 -7.84 -8.03
CA THR A 88 5.74 -6.43 -8.36
C THR A 88 6.57 -5.49 -7.48
N LEU A 89 6.74 -5.78 -6.18
CA LEU A 89 7.60 -5.00 -5.30
C LEU A 89 9.09 -5.17 -5.63
N HIS A 90 9.53 -6.37 -6.01
CA HIS A 90 10.90 -6.59 -6.50
C HIS A 90 11.19 -5.81 -7.79
N ARG A 91 10.20 -5.68 -8.69
CA ARG A 91 10.29 -4.82 -9.87
C ARG A 91 10.33 -3.35 -9.52
N LEU A 92 9.47 -2.89 -8.61
CA LEU A 92 9.51 -1.52 -8.09
C LEU A 92 10.90 -1.20 -7.52
N ARG A 93 11.49 -2.10 -6.73
CA ARG A 93 12.84 -1.94 -6.17
C ARG A 93 13.89 -1.75 -7.26
N THR A 94 13.85 -2.58 -8.29
CA THR A 94 14.85 -2.56 -9.37
C THR A 94 14.70 -1.31 -10.24
N MET A 95 13.49 -1.03 -10.71
CA MET A 95 13.21 0.15 -11.54
C MET A 95 13.37 1.45 -10.75
N GLY A 96 13.00 1.46 -9.47
CA GLY A 96 13.13 2.63 -8.60
C GLY A 96 14.59 3.05 -8.40
N LYS A 97 15.51 2.09 -8.22
CA LYS A 97 16.96 2.39 -8.16
C LYS A 97 17.45 3.05 -9.45
N GLY A 98 17.08 2.53 -10.61
CA GLY A 98 17.46 3.13 -11.90
C GLY A 98 16.82 4.50 -12.13
N ALA A 99 15.57 4.69 -11.72
CA ALA A 99 14.88 5.97 -11.80
C ALA A 99 15.56 7.04 -10.93
N ILE A 100 16.02 6.68 -9.73
CA ILE A 100 16.80 7.58 -8.86
C ILE A 100 18.11 7.99 -9.52
N VAL A 101 18.80 7.05 -10.20
CA VAL A 101 20.01 7.35 -10.98
C VAL A 101 19.71 8.38 -12.07
N PHE A 102 18.60 8.22 -12.80
CA PHE A 102 18.15 9.19 -13.79
C PHE A 102 17.90 10.57 -13.17
N VAL A 103 17.12 10.65 -12.08
CA VAL A 103 16.80 11.93 -11.41
C VAL A 103 18.07 12.66 -10.96
N ARG A 104 19.00 11.95 -10.31
CA ARG A 104 20.27 12.55 -9.86
C ARG A 104 21.14 13.03 -11.02
N ALA A 105 21.18 12.29 -12.13
CA ALA A 105 21.87 12.75 -13.33
C ALA A 105 21.20 13.99 -13.93
N TRP A 106 19.86 14.00 -13.96
CA TRP A 106 19.10 15.15 -14.43
C TRP A 106 19.38 16.40 -13.61
N GLU A 107 19.41 16.31 -12.28
CA GLU A 107 19.73 17.44 -11.39
C GLU A 107 21.11 18.05 -11.67
N ARG A 108 22.13 17.23 -11.92
CA ARG A 108 23.49 17.70 -12.22
C ARG A 108 23.60 18.48 -13.53
N THR A 109 22.70 18.22 -14.47
CA THR A 109 22.63 19.00 -15.72
C THR A 109 22.02 20.40 -15.54
N GLY A 110 21.48 20.75 -14.36
CA GLY A 110 21.13 22.12 -13.97
C GLY A 110 19.86 22.71 -14.58
N GLY A 111 19.03 21.93 -15.28
CA GLY A 111 17.91 22.45 -16.08
C GLY A 111 16.52 22.04 -15.60
N GLY A 112 16.16 22.39 -14.35
CA GLY A 112 14.80 22.24 -13.81
C GLY A 112 14.40 20.80 -13.42
N PRO A 113 13.11 20.55 -13.13
CA PRO A 113 12.63 19.22 -12.75
C PRO A 113 12.79 18.22 -13.91
N PRO A 114 12.90 16.91 -13.62
CA PRO A 114 12.93 15.86 -14.65
C PRO A 114 11.66 15.91 -15.51
N PRO A 115 11.72 15.44 -16.77
CA PRO A 115 10.53 15.31 -17.61
C PRO A 115 9.56 14.32 -16.98
N ASP A 116 8.27 14.50 -17.22
CA ASP A 116 7.26 13.51 -16.83
C ASP A 116 7.64 12.11 -17.38
N PRO A 117 7.56 11.04 -16.58
CA PRO A 117 7.87 9.67 -17.01
C PRO A 117 7.26 9.27 -18.35
N ASP A 118 6.03 9.69 -18.65
CA ASP A 118 5.33 9.29 -19.88
C ASP A 118 5.69 10.19 -21.09
N ALA A 119 6.46 11.27 -20.85
CA ALA A 119 6.84 12.27 -21.85
C ALA A 119 8.36 12.43 -22.00
N VAL A 120 9.13 11.44 -21.55
CA VAL A 120 10.58 11.40 -21.75
C VAL A 120 10.89 11.38 -23.26
N THR A 121 12.06 11.86 -23.68
CA THR A 121 12.43 11.97 -25.11
C THR A 121 13.89 11.57 -25.33
N ALA A 122 14.30 11.44 -26.60
CA ALA A 122 15.70 11.20 -26.95
C ALA A 122 16.62 12.35 -26.48
N ASP A 123 16.12 13.59 -26.47
CA ASP A 123 16.86 14.74 -25.95
C ASP A 123 17.06 14.63 -24.43
N ALA A 124 16.06 14.13 -23.70
CA ALA A 124 16.18 13.91 -22.27
C ALA A 124 17.22 12.81 -21.97
N GLU A 125 17.23 11.74 -22.78
CA GLU A 125 18.24 10.68 -22.70
C GLU A 125 19.64 11.21 -23.02
N ALA A 126 19.81 11.93 -24.13
CA ALA A 126 21.09 12.51 -24.54
C ALA A 126 21.62 13.50 -23.49
N ARG A 127 20.71 14.23 -22.83
CA ARG A 127 21.06 15.14 -21.73
C ARG A 127 21.64 14.39 -20.54
N VAL A 128 20.99 13.32 -20.06
CA VAL A 128 21.55 12.54 -18.93
C VAL A 128 22.74 11.69 -19.33
N ALA A 129 22.92 11.38 -20.63
CA ALA A 129 24.10 10.68 -21.15
C ALA A 129 25.40 11.47 -20.97
N ALA A 130 25.34 12.80 -20.84
CA ALA A 130 26.51 13.60 -20.47
C ALA A 130 27.08 13.21 -19.09
N GLU A 131 26.22 12.76 -18.17
CA GLU A 131 26.59 12.34 -16.81
C GLU A 131 26.75 10.82 -16.67
N LEU A 132 25.88 10.05 -17.31
CA LEU A 132 25.77 8.59 -17.14
C LEU A 132 26.50 7.80 -18.22
N GLY A 133 26.89 8.44 -19.33
CA GLY A 133 27.53 7.77 -20.46
C GLY A 133 26.72 6.55 -20.95
N PRO A 134 27.30 5.34 -21.00
CA PRO A 134 26.64 4.15 -21.52
C PRO A 134 25.43 3.67 -20.70
N ASP A 135 25.29 4.12 -19.44
CA ASP A 135 24.20 3.72 -18.55
C ASP A 135 22.94 4.57 -18.71
N ALA A 136 23.02 5.70 -19.43
CA ALA A 136 21.87 6.59 -19.67
C ALA A 136 20.65 5.85 -20.25
N PRO A 137 20.78 4.99 -21.28
CA PRO A 137 19.70 4.16 -21.76
C PRO A 137 18.90 3.41 -20.70
N ALA A 138 19.59 2.73 -19.78
CA ALA A 138 18.96 1.92 -18.76
C ALA A 138 18.26 2.80 -17.71
N ALA A 139 18.94 3.87 -17.26
CA ALA A 139 18.37 4.81 -16.30
C ALA A 139 17.14 5.53 -16.86
N THR A 140 17.19 5.96 -18.12
CA THR A 140 16.06 6.57 -18.84
C THR A 140 14.88 5.61 -18.96
N MET A 141 15.13 4.33 -19.27
CA MET A 141 14.07 3.31 -19.32
C MET A 141 13.43 3.08 -17.95
N CYS A 142 14.23 3.04 -16.89
CA CYS A 142 13.72 2.95 -15.52
C CYS A 142 12.84 4.15 -15.17
N TRP A 143 13.28 5.37 -15.49
CA TRP A 143 12.46 6.58 -15.30
C TRP A 143 11.15 6.54 -16.11
N TRP A 144 11.20 6.07 -17.36
CA TRP A 144 10.00 5.95 -18.21
C TRP A 144 8.97 4.92 -17.71
N THR A 145 9.41 3.89 -16.97
CA THR A 145 8.54 2.81 -16.47
C THR A 145 8.10 2.99 -15.02
N ILE A 146 8.78 3.82 -14.24
CA ILE A 146 8.65 3.84 -12.77
C ILE A 146 7.25 4.20 -12.27
N ARG A 147 6.53 5.09 -12.97
CA ARG A 147 5.15 5.47 -12.60
C ARG A 147 4.22 4.25 -12.59
N ARG A 148 4.29 3.41 -13.63
CA ARG A 148 3.46 2.20 -13.78
C ARG A 148 3.77 1.17 -12.68
N HIS A 149 5.05 1.00 -12.34
CA HIS A 149 5.43 0.17 -11.19
C HIS A 149 4.96 0.74 -9.86
N GLY A 150 5.02 2.07 -9.67
CA GLY A 150 4.49 2.75 -8.49
C GLY A 150 2.99 2.54 -8.30
N LEU A 151 2.20 2.69 -9.38
CA LEU A 151 0.75 2.43 -9.38
C LEU A 151 0.44 0.98 -9.01
N ALA A 152 1.13 0.01 -9.63
CA ALA A 152 0.93 -1.39 -9.32
C ALA A 152 1.29 -1.70 -7.87
N ALA A 153 2.46 -1.25 -7.40
CA ALA A 153 2.93 -1.48 -6.04
C ALA A 153 2.02 -0.86 -4.98
N ARG A 154 1.45 0.33 -5.24
CA ARG A 154 0.44 0.95 -4.39
C ARG A 154 -0.74 0.02 -4.17
N THR A 155 -1.28 -0.54 -5.25
CA THR A 155 -2.39 -1.50 -5.15
C THR A 155 -1.97 -2.76 -4.38
N MET A 156 -0.79 -3.33 -4.69
CA MET A 156 -0.30 -4.54 -4.00
C MET A 156 -0.14 -4.30 -2.50
N LEU A 157 0.44 -3.18 -2.08
CA LEU A 157 0.62 -2.83 -0.67
C LEU A 157 -0.70 -2.48 0.03
N GLY A 158 -1.78 -2.25 -0.71
CA GLY A 158 -3.13 -2.16 -0.17
C GLY A 158 -3.62 -3.47 0.45
N GLU A 159 -3.03 -4.61 0.06
CA GLU A 159 -3.41 -5.94 0.53
C GLU A 159 -2.61 -6.38 1.77
N PRO A 160 -3.28 -6.96 2.79
CA PRO A 160 -2.65 -7.33 4.05
C PRO A 160 -1.58 -8.42 3.88
N GLY A 161 -1.77 -9.36 2.96
CA GLY A 161 -0.80 -10.43 2.68
C GLY A 161 0.55 -9.89 2.20
N VAL A 162 0.52 -8.87 1.33
CA VAL A 162 1.73 -8.22 0.80
C VAL A 162 2.41 -7.40 1.89
N ARG A 163 1.67 -6.59 2.68
CA ARG A 163 2.26 -5.86 3.82
C ARG A 163 2.89 -6.79 4.85
N ALA A 164 2.24 -7.93 5.14
CA ALA A 164 2.77 -8.93 6.04
C ALA A 164 4.04 -9.60 5.49
N HIS A 165 4.17 -9.78 4.18
CA HIS A 165 5.41 -10.24 3.56
C HIS A 165 6.51 -9.18 3.70
N THR A 166 6.22 -7.93 3.34
CA THR A 166 7.16 -6.80 3.47
C THR A 166 7.70 -6.65 4.90
N ARG A 167 6.86 -6.84 5.92
CA ARG A 167 7.30 -6.88 7.33
C ARG A 167 8.35 -7.94 7.65
N ARG A 168 8.25 -9.10 7.00
CA ARG A 168 9.16 -10.23 7.24
C ARG A 168 10.48 -10.09 6.49
N ASP A 169 10.59 -9.15 5.57
CA ASP A 169 11.82 -8.81 4.86
C ASP A 169 12.22 -7.34 5.12
N PRO A 170 12.91 -7.07 6.25
CA PRO A 170 13.35 -5.71 6.60
C PRO A 170 14.29 -5.08 5.56
N SER A 171 15.05 -5.89 4.81
CA SER A 171 15.95 -5.38 3.78
C SER A 171 15.16 -4.84 2.60
N LEU A 172 14.20 -5.61 2.09
CA LEU A 172 13.31 -5.17 1.03
C LEU A 172 12.51 -3.93 1.47
N HIS A 173 11.94 -3.97 2.68
CA HIS A 173 11.17 -2.85 3.22
C HIS A 173 12.00 -1.56 3.28
N ALA A 174 13.20 -1.60 3.87
CA ALA A 174 14.08 -0.44 3.97
C ALA A 174 14.46 0.13 2.59
N GLU A 175 14.74 -0.74 1.62
CA GLU A 175 15.04 -0.32 0.25
C GLU A 175 13.82 0.35 -0.43
N LEU A 176 12.62 -0.20 -0.26
CA LEU A 176 11.40 0.37 -0.82
C LEU A 176 11.06 1.71 -0.17
N VAL A 177 11.23 1.86 1.14
CA VAL A 177 11.05 3.13 1.85
C VAL A 177 12.04 4.18 1.33
N ALA A 178 13.31 3.82 1.18
CA ALA A 178 14.32 4.71 0.63
C ALA A 178 14.01 5.14 -0.81
N ILE A 179 13.46 4.24 -1.62
CA ILE A 179 13.02 4.55 -2.98
C ILE A 179 11.82 5.51 -2.96
N ALA A 180 10.80 5.20 -2.15
CA ALA A 180 9.60 6.02 -2.07
C ALA A 180 9.90 7.43 -1.57
N ASN A 181 10.76 7.58 -0.57
CA ASN A 181 11.21 8.90 -0.09
C ASN A 181 11.95 9.72 -1.14
N GLN A 182 12.75 9.08 -2.01
CA GLN A 182 13.51 9.79 -3.04
C GLN A 182 12.67 10.15 -4.26
N LEU A 183 11.60 9.41 -4.53
CA LEU A 183 10.74 9.61 -5.70
C LEU A 183 9.46 10.40 -5.38
N SER A 184 9.04 10.50 -4.12
CA SER A 184 7.81 11.20 -3.73
C SER A 184 7.79 12.68 -4.10
N ASP A 185 8.96 13.33 -4.11
CA ASP A 185 9.07 14.75 -4.49
C ASP A 185 8.82 14.99 -5.99
N GLN A 186 8.94 13.94 -6.80
CA GLN A 186 8.79 14.00 -8.25
C GLN A 186 7.48 13.35 -8.72
N LEU A 187 6.98 12.35 -7.99
CA LEU A 187 5.88 11.49 -8.40
C LEU A 187 4.92 11.23 -7.22
N THR A 188 3.71 11.75 -7.33
CA THR A 188 2.68 11.67 -6.28
C THR A 188 2.26 10.24 -5.93
N GLU A 189 2.40 9.29 -6.86
CA GLU A 189 2.11 7.88 -6.61
C GLU A 189 3.00 7.31 -5.48
N PHE A 190 4.21 7.84 -5.34
CA PHE A 190 5.15 7.40 -4.31
C PHE A 190 4.83 7.96 -2.91
N ASP A 191 3.98 9.00 -2.80
CA ASP A 191 3.45 9.41 -1.49
C ASP A 191 2.55 8.34 -0.89
N GLU A 192 1.67 7.74 -1.70
CA GLU A 192 0.80 6.65 -1.24
C GLU A 192 1.60 5.36 -1.01
N VAL A 193 2.56 5.02 -1.89
CA VAL A 193 3.47 3.88 -1.65
C VAL A 193 4.22 4.05 -0.32
N ARG A 194 4.74 5.25 -0.04
CA ARG A 194 5.39 5.58 1.24
C ARG A 194 4.44 5.40 2.41
N ALA A 195 3.21 5.91 2.33
CA ALA A 195 2.21 5.77 3.39
C ALA A 195 1.87 4.29 3.68
N LEU A 196 1.73 3.47 2.63
CA LEU A 196 1.45 2.04 2.75
C LEU A 196 2.64 1.24 3.32
N LEU A 197 3.87 1.61 2.97
CA LEU A 197 5.08 1.02 3.56
C LEU A 197 5.22 1.36 5.04
N ARG A 198 4.86 2.58 5.46
CA ARG A 198 4.82 2.99 6.87
C ARG A 198 3.76 2.23 7.65
N MET A 199 2.59 2.00 7.06
CA MET A 199 1.55 1.15 7.65
C MET A 199 2.03 -0.28 7.90
N ALA A 200 2.94 -0.80 7.08
CA ALA A 200 3.52 -2.12 7.32
C ALA A 200 4.48 -2.13 8.52
N GLU A 201 4.98 -1.02 9.05
CA GLU A 201 5.98 -1.04 10.14
C GLU A 201 5.39 -1.37 11.51
N ALA A 202 4.08 -1.15 11.70
CA ALA A 202 3.40 -1.40 12.96
C ALA A 202 2.20 -2.32 12.74
N SER A 203 2.11 -3.38 13.53
CA SER A 203 0.99 -4.33 13.49
C SER A 203 0.46 -4.74 14.86
N SER A 204 1.03 -4.15 15.89
CA SER A 204 0.69 -4.42 17.27
C SER A 204 1.11 -3.24 18.14
N ALA A 205 0.43 -3.08 19.25
CA ALA A 205 0.83 -2.14 20.29
C ALA A 205 0.40 -2.67 21.66
N LEU A 206 1.13 -2.27 22.70
CA LEU A 206 0.70 -2.35 24.08
C LEU A 206 -0.07 -1.07 24.42
N VAL A 207 -1.36 -1.21 24.71
CA VAL A 207 -2.26 -0.10 25.04
C VAL A 207 -2.55 -0.11 26.53
N MET A 208 -2.23 0.98 27.23
CA MET A 208 -2.31 1.08 28.68
C MET A 208 -3.31 2.17 29.07
N ASP A 209 -4.39 1.83 29.78
CA ASP A 209 -5.36 2.80 30.26
C ASP A 209 -4.98 3.30 31.65
N ARG A 210 -4.65 4.59 31.77
CA ARG A 210 -4.16 5.15 33.03
C ARG A 210 -5.21 5.14 34.14
N THR A 211 -6.48 5.31 33.77
CA THR A 211 -7.58 5.42 34.75
C THR A 211 -7.82 4.10 35.46
N SER A 212 -7.89 2.99 34.73
CA SER A 212 -8.10 1.65 35.30
C SER A 212 -6.81 0.94 35.68
N GLY A 213 -5.65 1.39 35.17
CA GLY A 213 -4.37 0.71 35.31
C GLY A 213 -4.24 -0.57 34.47
N ARG A 214 -5.23 -0.87 33.62
CA ARG A 214 -5.25 -2.08 32.77
C ARG A 214 -4.39 -1.88 31.52
N ALA A 215 -3.87 -2.97 30.99
CA ALA A 215 -3.06 -2.97 29.78
C ALA A 215 -3.48 -4.09 28.82
N PHE A 216 -3.44 -3.81 27.53
CA PHE A 216 -3.95 -4.69 26.46
C PHE A 216 -2.93 -4.77 25.34
N ARG A 217 -2.62 -5.99 24.89
CA ARG A 217 -1.97 -6.21 23.60
C ARG A 217 -3.03 -6.17 22.53
N VAL A 218 -2.84 -5.27 21.56
CA VAL A 218 -3.70 -5.17 20.39
C VAL A 218 -2.94 -5.60 19.15
N LEU A 219 -3.66 -6.23 18.22
CA LEU A 219 -3.19 -6.52 16.88
C LEU A 219 -4.00 -5.69 15.91
N PHE A 220 -3.34 -5.18 14.88
CA PHE A 220 -3.99 -4.42 13.83
C PHE A 220 -3.23 -4.50 12.51
N ASP A 221 -3.92 -4.15 11.44
CA ASP A 221 -3.34 -3.90 10.12
C ASP A 221 -4.27 -2.96 9.34
N GLY A 222 -3.76 -2.31 8.30
CA GLY A 222 -4.57 -1.42 7.47
C GLY A 222 -4.93 -0.08 8.12
N ILE A 223 -4.21 0.32 9.19
CA ILE A 223 -4.44 1.57 9.93
C ILE A 223 -3.48 2.64 9.42
N SER A 224 -4.04 3.66 8.78
CA SER A 224 -3.28 4.68 8.03
C SER A 224 -2.86 5.90 8.85
N ASP A 225 -3.55 6.17 9.96
CA ASP A 225 -3.28 7.27 10.86
C ASP A 225 -3.81 6.97 12.27
N ASN A 226 -3.45 7.84 13.21
CA ASN A 226 -3.86 7.69 14.60
C ASN A 226 -5.33 8.08 14.84
N PHE A 227 -5.98 8.83 13.93
CA PHE A 227 -7.45 9.01 13.96
C PHE A 227 -8.17 7.67 13.83
N GLN A 228 -7.78 6.87 12.83
CA GLN A 228 -8.32 5.53 12.61
C GLN A 228 -7.97 4.59 13.77
N LEU A 229 -6.72 4.62 14.26
CA LEU A 229 -6.30 3.84 15.44
C LEU A 229 -7.18 4.14 16.65
N HIS A 230 -7.37 5.43 16.96
CA HIS A 230 -8.15 5.90 18.10
C HIS A 230 -9.61 5.41 18.02
N THR A 231 -10.26 5.58 16.87
CA THR A 231 -11.66 5.14 16.72
C THR A 231 -11.80 3.62 16.85
N LEU A 232 -10.88 2.84 16.29
CA LEU A 232 -10.94 1.37 16.38
C LEU A 232 -10.57 0.85 17.78
N LEU A 233 -9.67 1.53 18.51
CA LEU A 233 -9.39 1.23 19.91
C LEU A 233 -10.61 1.46 20.80
N ALA A 234 -11.36 2.54 20.59
CA ALA A 234 -12.59 2.80 21.33
C ALA A 234 -13.61 1.68 21.16
N ASP A 235 -13.78 1.17 19.93
CA ASP A 235 -14.67 0.03 19.66
C ASP A 235 -14.20 -1.25 20.37
N ALA A 236 -12.90 -1.53 20.29
CA ALA A 236 -12.31 -2.74 20.84
C ALA A 236 -12.25 -2.76 22.38
N LEU A 237 -12.21 -1.59 23.03
CA LEU A 237 -12.05 -1.48 24.48
C LEU A 237 -13.36 -1.14 25.21
N ILE A 238 -14.18 -0.24 24.64
CA ILE A 238 -15.42 0.27 25.26
C ILE A 238 -16.67 -0.32 24.59
N GLY A 239 -16.61 -0.66 23.30
CA GLY A 239 -17.77 -1.07 22.51
C GLY A 239 -18.55 -2.27 23.07
N PRO A 240 -19.71 -2.61 22.49
CA PRO A 240 -20.60 -3.66 23.02
C PRO A 240 -19.94 -5.05 23.17
N HIS A 241 -18.89 -5.30 22.39
CA HIS A 241 -18.08 -6.52 22.41
C HIS A 241 -16.63 -6.26 22.87
N GLY A 242 -16.38 -5.10 23.48
CA GLY A 242 -15.05 -4.68 23.92
C GLY A 242 -14.65 -5.27 25.27
N GLN A 243 -13.51 -4.82 25.80
CA GLN A 243 -12.91 -5.33 27.04
C GLN A 243 -13.50 -4.70 28.32
N GLY A 244 -14.67 -4.09 28.23
CA GLY A 244 -15.38 -3.51 29.38
C GLY A 244 -14.64 -2.33 30.03
N LEU A 245 -13.84 -1.58 29.27
CA LEU A 245 -13.35 -0.30 29.77
C LEU A 245 -14.51 0.69 29.94
N PRO A 246 -14.55 1.47 31.04
CA PRO A 246 -15.60 2.47 31.23
C PRO A 246 -15.59 3.53 30.13
N GLY A 247 -16.77 3.93 29.66
CA GLY A 247 -16.95 4.99 28.68
C GLY A 247 -18.23 4.84 27.87
N ASP A 248 -18.53 5.86 27.07
CA ASP A 248 -19.62 5.80 26.10
C ASP A 248 -19.16 5.05 24.84
N PRO A 249 -19.88 4.01 24.40
CA PRO A 249 -19.48 3.23 23.23
C PRO A 249 -19.52 4.08 21.95
N PRO A 250 -18.59 3.87 21.01
CA PRO A 250 -18.61 4.57 19.73
C PRO A 250 -19.85 4.24 18.91
N ASP A 251 -20.32 5.20 18.11
CA ASP A 251 -21.36 4.94 17.11
C ASP A 251 -20.82 3.88 16.12
N PRO A 252 -21.53 2.74 15.92
CA PRO A 252 -21.10 1.68 15.02
C PRO A 252 -20.85 2.15 13.57
N ARG A 253 -21.46 3.26 13.16
CA ARG A 253 -21.25 3.85 11.83
C ARG A 253 -19.87 4.48 11.68
N TRP A 254 -19.30 5.03 12.75
CA TRP A 254 -17.92 5.50 12.76
C TRP A 254 -16.97 4.34 12.56
N THR A 255 -17.12 3.28 13.36
CA THR A 255 -16.22 2.12 13.34
C THR A 255 -16.31 1.36 12.03
N ALA A 256 -17.52 1.22 11.45
CA ALA A 256 -17.70 0.68 10.10
C ALA A 256 -16.92 1.49 9.05
N SER A 257 -17.01 2.83 9.08
CA SER A 257 -16.30 3.71 8.14
C SER A 257 -14.77 3.67 8.28
N PHE A 258 -14.25 3.29 9.44
CA PHE A 258 -12.81 3.11 9.68
C PHE A 258 -12.30 1.68 9.42
N ARG A 259 -13.20 0.70 9.21
CA ARG A 259 -12.84 -0.67 8.83
C ARG A 259 -12.79 -0.85 7.31
N ASP A 260 -13.97 -0.87 6.69
CA ASP A 260 -14.15 -1.12 5.26
C ASP A 260 -15.41 -0.43 4.68
N GLY A 261 -16.36 -0.04 5.53
CA GLY A 261 -17.61 0.59 5.12
C GLY A 261 -17.43 2.01 4.56
N PRO A 262 -18.47 2.51 3.85
CA PRO A 262 -18.55 3.91 3.43
C PRO A 262 -18.79 4.82 4.64
N VAL A 263 -18.45 6.11 4.49
CA VAL A 263 -18.80 7.14 5.48
C VAL A 263 -20.31 7.39 5.43
N ASP A 264 -21.00 7.27 6.58
CA ASP A 264 -22.40 7.68 6.69
C ASP A 264 -22.47 9.22 6.75
N PRO A 265 -23.18 9.89 5.81
CA PRO A 265 -23.35 11.34 5.84
C PRO A 265 -23.98 11.88 7.13
N ALA A 266 -24.73 11.06 7.88
CA ALA A 266 -25.34 11.41 9.16
C ALA A 266 -24.42 11.15 10.38
N ALA A 267 -23.21 10.64 10.17
CA ALA A 267 -22.25 10.31 11.23
C ALA A 267 -20.82 10.80 10.87
N GLN A 268 -20.71 11.99 10.27
CA GLN A 268 -19.43 12.50 9.77
C GLN A 268 -18.45 12.94 10.87
N THR A 269 -18.95 13.40 12.02
CA THR A 269 -18.08 13.89 13.10
C THR A 269 -17.92 12.82 14.18
N VAL A 270 -16.69 12.35 14.36
CA VAL A 270 -16.29 11.42 15.42
C VAL A 270 -15.74 12.20 16.59
N TRP A 271 -16.03 11.77 17.81
CA TRP A 271 -15.52 12.37 19.04
C TRP A 271 -14.47 11.47 19.67
N GLY A 272 -13.41 12.06 20.22
CA GLY A 272 -12.36 11.32 20.90
C GLY A 272 -12.75 10.83 22.29
N TRP A 273 -12.06 9.79 22.74
CA TRP A 273 -12.22 9.19 24.08
C TRP A 273 -11.04 9.47 25.03
N TRP A 274 -9.84 9.67 24.48
CA TRP A 274 -8.61 9.75 25.26
C TRP A 274 -7.65 10.81 24.72
N ASN A 275 -6.67 11.17 25.54
CA ASN A 275 -5.40 11.65 25.03
C ASN A 275 -4.47 10.47 24.77
N LEU A 276 -3.86 10.44 23.59
CA LEU A 276 -2.91 9.41 23.21
C LEU A 276 -1.51 9.91 23.57
N VAL A 277 -0.82 9.16 24.42
CA VAL A 277 0.48 9.53 24.98
C VAL A 277 1.44 8.37 24.81
N ALA A 278 2.70 8.65 24.50
CA ALA A 278 3.75 7.65 24.42
C ALA A 278 4.26 7.27 25.80
N HIS A 279 5.07 6.21 25.90
CA HIS A 279 5.62 5.78 27.19
C HIS A 279 6.47 6.85 27.90
N ASP A 280 7.04 7.81 27.17
CA ASP A 280 7.89 8.88 27.69
C ASP A 280 7.09 10.15 28.08
N GLY A 281 5.76 10.12 27.93
CA GLY A 281 4.89 11.26 28.18
C GLY A 281 4.68 12.17 26.96
N ALA A 282 5.36 11.92 25.83
CA ALA A 282 5.17 12.71 24.62
C ALA A 282 3.79 12.48 24.01
N TRP A 283 3.23 13.53 23.41
CA TRP A 283 1.93 13.44 22.73
C TRP A 283 2.03 12.60 21.46
N VAL A 284 1.14 11.62 21.34
CA VAL A 284 0.90 10.89 20.08
C VAL A 284 -0.20 11.62 19.33
N TRP A 285 0.20 12.42 18.35
CA TRP A 285 -0.72 13.22 17.55
C TRP A 285 -1.58 12.34 16.65
N ASN A 286 -2.84 12.71 16.45
CA ASN A 286 -3.78 11.95 15.62
C ASN A 286 -3.40 11.99 14.13
N GLU A 287 -2.71 13.06 13.69
CA GLU A 287 -2.17 13.23 12.35
C GLU A 287 -0.97 12.31 12.06
N GLY A 288 -0.33 11.79 13.10
CA GLY A 288 0.76 10.83 12.98
C GLY A 288 0.27 9.44 12.55
N VAL A 289 1.23 8.53 12.36
CA VAL A 289 0.93 7.14 12.00
C VAL A 289 1.32 6.18 13.14
N PRO A 290 0.71 4.97 13.22
CA PRO A 290 1.04 4.01 14.27
C PRO A 290 2.53 3.64 14.36
N ALA A 291 3.24 3.64 13.23
CA ALA A 291 4.68 3.39 13.17
C ALA A 291 5.55 4.45 13.87
N GLU A 292 4.99 5.62 14.19
CA GLU A 292 5.68 6.71 14.89
C GLU A 292 5.53 6.63 16.40
N ILE A 293 4.67 5.74 16.90
CA ILE A 293 4.51 5.53 18.33
C ILE A 293 5.85 5.00 18.88
N PRO A 294 6.48 5.66 19.87
CA PRO A 294 7.72 5.18 20.45
C PRO A 294 7.63 3.74 20.97
N THR A 295 8.74 3.01 20.85
CA THR A 295 8.81 1.60 21.25
C THR A 295 9.65 1.39 22.50
N ILE A 296 9.28 0.39 23.28
CA ILE A 296 10.08 -0.17 24.36
C ILE A 296 10.38 -1.62 24.02
N ASP A 297 11.66 -1.99 23.95
CA ASP A 297 12.11 -3.34 23.55
C ASP A 297 11.49 -3.82 22.22
N GLY A 298 11.21 -2.89 21.30
CA GLY A 298 10.58 -3.17 20.01
C GLY A 298 9.04 -3.23 20.01
N GLU A 299 8.37 -3.06 21.16
CA GLU A 299 6.92 -3.00 21.26
C GLU A 299 6.44 -1.55 21.30
N HIS A 300 5.51 -1.17 20.42
CA HIS A 300 4.89 0.16 20.45
C HIS A 300 4.05 0.30 21.73
N VAL A 301 4.33 1.32 22.54
CA VAL A 301 3.61 1.53 23.81
C VAL A 301 2.78 2.80 23.73
N LEU A 302 1.46 2.63 23.87
CA LEU A 302 0.47 3.69 23.79
C LEU A 302 -0.29 3.79 25.12
N VAL A 303 -0.31 4.97 25.71
CA VAL A 303 -1.01 5.27 26.95
C VAL A 303 -2.28 6.07 26.63
N LEU A 304 -3.39 5.65 27.23
CA LEU A 304 -4.69 6.32 27.15
C LEU A 304 -4.86 7.18 28.41
N ASP A 305 -4.79 8.49 28.21
CA ASP A 305 -4.97 9.51 29.25
C ASP A 305 -6.32 10.20 29.15
N GLU A 306 -6.73 10.84 30.24
CA GLU A 306 -7.91 11.69 30.26
C GLU A 306 -7.76 12.83 29.23
N GLN A 307 -8.84 13.12 28.51
CA GLN A 307 -8.83 14.25 27.58
C GLN A 307 -8.91 15.57 28.34
N PRO A 308 -7.97 16.52 28.13
CA PRO A 308 -8.10 17.86 28.70
C PRO A 308 -9.32 18.62 28.18
N TYR A 309 -9.73 18.32 26.94
CA TYR A 309 -10.89 18.88 26.29
C TYR A 309 -11.39 17.93 25.19
N PRO A 310 -12.70 17.96 24.85
CA PRO A 310 -13.25 17.14 23.79
C PRO A 310 -12.58 17.45 22.45
N ARG A 311 -12.13 16.41 21.74
CA ARG A 311 -11.63 16.50 20.36
C ARG A 311 -12.56 15.80 19.40
N SER A 312 -12.58 16.26 18.15
CA SER A 312 -13.35 15.61 17.09
C SER A 312 -12.59 15.60 15.76
N TRP A 313 -12.98 14.70 14.88
CA TRP A 313 -12.43 14.55 13.53
C TRP A 313 -13.48 14.01 12.56
N ASN A 314 -13.16 14.00 11.27
CA ASN A 314 -14.04 13.45 10.25
C ASN A 314 -13.95 11.92 10.22
N ALA A 315 -15.10 11.26 10.09
CA ALA A 315 -15.19 9.82 9.89
C ALA A 315 -14.64 9.43 8.50
N GLY A 316 -13.97 8.28 8.45
CA GLY A 316 -13.46 7.68 7.21
C GLY A 316 -11.94 7.52 7.20
N ARG A 317 -11.49 6.57 6.38
CA ARG A 317 -10.07 6.22 6.24
C ARG A 317 -9.36 7.22 5.34
N ARG A 318 -8.12 7.58 5.69
CA ARG A 318 -7.22 8.36 4.82
C ARG A 318 -6.90 7.63 3.51
N LEU A 319 -6.84 6.30 3.56
CA LEU A 319 -6.69 5.42 2.38
C LEU A 319 -7.95 4.55 2.21
N PRO A 320 -9.00 5.03 1.51
CA PRO A 320 -10.30 4.33 1.45
C PRO A 320 -10.25 2.92 0.88
N HIS A 321 -9.28 2.64 -0.01
CA HIS A 321 -9.10 1.34 -0.65
C HIS A 321 -8.42 0.31 0.27
N VAL A 322 -7.83 0.73 1.38
CA VAL A 322 -7.21 -0.18 2.35
C VAL A 322 -8.22 -0.54 3.43
N ARG A 323 -8.40 -1.84 3.65
CA ARG A 323 -9.20 -2.36 4.75
C ARG A 323 -8.40 -2.32 6.05
N GLY A 324 -8.94 -1.65 7.06
CA GLY A 324 -8.38 -1.58 8.40
C GLY A 324 -9.09 -2.51 9.38
N TRP A 325 -8.34 -3.09 10.31
CA TRP A 325 -8.92 -3.80 11.45
C TRP A 325 -8.03 -3.66 12.69
N LEU A 326 -8.66 -3.80 13.85
CA LEU A 326 -8.00 -3.85 15.15
C LEU A 326 -8.77 -4.84 16.04
N GLN A 327 -8.04 -5.64 16.81
CA GLN A 327 -8.60 -6.49 17.85
C GLN A 327 -7.68 -6.52 19.07
N VAL A 328 -8.27 -6.77 20.24
CA VAL A 328 -7.50 -7.11 21.44
C VAL A 328 -7.08 -8.57 21.33
N ASP A 329 -5.79 -8.83 21.41
CA ASP A 329 -5.23 -10.18 21.46
C ASP A 329 -5.29 -10.74 22.88
N SER A 330 -4.81 -9.95 23.84
CA SER A 330 -4.80 -10.33 25.26
C SER A 330 -4.85 -9.10 26.17
N GLU A 331 -5.47 -9.24 27.32
CA GLU A 331 -5.30 -8.34 28.46
C GLU A 331 -4.12 -8.87 29.31
N LEU A 332 -3.23 -7.98 29.74
CA LEU A 332 -2.12 -8.32 30.62
C LEU A 332 -2.64 -8.60 32.03
N ASP A 333 -1.98 -9.51 32.74
CA ASP A 333 -2.25 -9.66 34.15
C ASP A 333 -1.77 -8.41 34.94
N THR A 334 -2.27 -8.26 36.16
CA THR A 334 -2.00 -7.07 36.97
C THR A 334 -0.52 -6.90 37.34
N GLU A 335 0.22 -8.00 37.51
CA GLU A 335 1.64 -7.95 37.86
C GLU A 335 2.47 -7.50 36.65
N GLU A 336 2.19 -8.07 35.47
CA GLU A 336 2.82 -7.69 34.21
C GLU A 336 2.50 -6.23 33.85
N ALA A 337 1.23 -5.81 33.99
CA ALA A 337 0.84 -4.42 33.78
C ALA A 337 1.58 -3.47 34.72
N ALA A 338 1.76 -3.84 36.00
CA ALA A 338 2.52 -3.04 36.96
C ALA A 338 4.01 -2.90 36.58
N LEU A 339 4.62 -3.95 36.01
CA LEU A 339 5.99 -3.89 35.50
C LEU A 339 6.10 -2.90 34.34
N TRP A 340 5.12 -2.88 33.43
CA TRP A 340 5.07 -1.90 32.35
C TRP A 340 4.86 -0.47 32.86
N TRP A 341 3.99 -0.26 33.84
CA TRP A 341 3.77 1.07 34.42
C TRP A 341 5.03 1.66 35.06
N ASN A 342 5.95 0.84 35.58
CA ASN A 342 7.24 1.31 36.09
C ASN A 342 8.16 1.89 35.00
N ARG A 343 7.87 1.63 33.71
CA ARG A 343 8.62 2.10 32.55
C ARG A 343 7.95 3.28 31.85
N VAL A 344 6.74 3.64 32.26
CA VAL A 344 5.92 4.68 31.66
C VAL A 344 6.01 5.96 32.51
N ALA A 345 6.14 7.10 31.85
CA ALA A 345 6.16 8.40 32.50
C ALA A 345 4.87 8.65 33.32
N PRO A 346 4.97 9.35 34.46
CA PRO A 346 3.78 9.75 35.22
C PRO A 346 2.89 10.68 34.37
N ALA A 347 1.61 10.77 34.74
CA ALA A 347 0.68 11.65 34.03
C ALA A 347 1.12 13.10 34.24
N GLU A 348 1.23 13.86 33.16
CA GLU A 348 1.26 15.31 33.28
C GLU A 348 -0.18 15.82 33.48
N PRO A 349 -0.41 16.83 34.34
CA PRO A 349 -1.72 17.44 34.49
C PRO A 349 -2.19 17.98 33.13
N ALA A 350 -3.36 17.51 32.68
CA ALA A 350 -3.91 17.84 31.38
C ALA A 350 -4.19 19.37 31.21
N ILE A 351 -4.38 20.05 32.34
CA ILE A 351 -4.40 21.50 32.46
C ILE A 351 -3.48 21.84 33.64
N PRO A 352 -2.46 22.71 33.49
CA PRO A 352 -1.71 23.20 34.64
C PRO A 352 -2.71 23.80 35.62
N ASP A 353 -2.76 23.27 36.83
CA ASP A 353 -3.60 23.83 37.89
C ASP A 353 -3.25 25.33 38.02
N PRO A 354 -4.19 26.24 37.77
CA PRO A 354 -3.93 27.67 37.89
C PRO A 354 -3.46 28.05 39.29
N ASP A 355 -3.73 27.23 40.30
CA ASP A 355 -3.30 27.41 41.68
C ASP A 355 -1.94 26.76 42.00
N ALA A 356 -1.38 25.93 41.10
CA ALA A 356 -0.08 25.26 41.29
C ALA A 356 1.13 26.08 40.78
N GLN A 357 0.91 27.28 40.26
CA GLN A 357 2.02 28.20 39.96
C GLN A 357 2.38 29.02 41.19
N ASP A 358 3.53 28.68 41.76
CA ASP A 358 4.42 29.59 42.47
C ASP A 358 4.44 30.92 41.69
N HIS A 359 3.82 31.96 42.26
CA HIS A 359 3.51 33.20 41.58
C HIS A 359 4.79 33.88 41.07
N THR A 360 5.17 33.60 39.82
CA THR A 360 5.93 34.59 39.06
C THR A 360 4.88 35.62 38.63
N PRO A 361 4.89 36.84 39.19
CA PRO A 361 3.85 37.82 38.88
C PRO A 361 3.85 38.03 37.36
N LEU A 362 2.67 37.84 36.75
CA LEU A 362 2.43 38.21 35.37
C LEU A 362 2.98 39.65 35.19
N PRO A 363 3.84 39.91 34.19
CA PRO A 363 4.30 41.27 33.93
C PRO A 363 3.06 42.14 33.77
N GLU A 364 3.05 43.28 34.47
CA GLU A 364 1.94 44.23 34.44
C GLU A 364 1.51 44.46 32.99
N PRO A 365 0.19 44.49 32.70
CA PRO A 365 -0.30 44.69 31.35
C PRO A 365 0.36 45.95 30.81
N VAL A 366 1.14 45.80 29.73
CA VAL A 366 1.74 46.92 29.02
C VAL A 366 0.60 47.77 28.48
N VAL A 367 0.23 48.78 29.25
CA VAL A 367 -0.61 49.87 28.78
C VAL A 367 0.22 50.56 27.69
N LEU A 368 -0.12 50.27 26.44
CA LEU A 368 0.36 51.07 25.31
C LEU A 368 -0.18 52.48 25.50
N HIS A 369 0.59 53.32 26.20
CA HIS A 369 0.45 54.75 26.11
C HIS A 369 0.77 55.14 24.68
N THR A 370 -0.26 55.29 23.86
CA THR A 370 -0.14 56.00 22.58
C THR A 370 0.14 57.46 22.94
N PRO A 371 1.35 58.00 22.71
CA PRO A 371 1.51 59.43 22.76
C PRO A 371 0.68 60.02 21.63
N ALA A 372 -0.14 61.03 21.94
CA ALA A 372 -0.79 61.86 20.96
C ALA A 372 0.29 62.62 20.18
N ALA A 373 0.84 61.97 19.14
CA ALA A 373 1.74 62.59 18.19
C ALA A 373 0.91 63.03 16.98
N GLU A 374 0.91 64.34 16.77
CA GLU A 374 0.30 65.04 15.65
C GLU A 374 0.62 64.37 14.32
N ALA A 375 -0.42 63.95 13.61
CA ALA A 375 -0.32 63.43 12.25
C ALA A 375 0.12 64.56 11.30
N GLN A 376 1.42 64.65 11.06
CA GLN A 376 1.96 65.47 9.98
C GLN A 376 1.65 64.79 8.64
N ARG A 377 0.61 65.30 7.97
CA ARG A 377 0.16 64.84 6.65
C ARG A 377 1.26 65.02 5.60
N VAL A 378 1.83 63.92 5.11
CA VAL A 378 2.57 63.90 3.85
C VAL A 378 1.56 63.65 2.72
N ARG A 379 1.36 64.68 1.89
CA ARG A 379 0.62 64.63 0.62
C ARG A 379 1.45 63.86 -0.42
N GLY A 380 0.83 62.93 -1.13
CA GLY A 380 1.32 62.52 -2.44
C GLY A 380 0.69 61.23 -2.98
N PHE A 381 -0.11 61.39 -4.04
CA PHE A 381 -0.44 60.38 -5.06
C PHE A 381 -1.33 59.19 -4.65
N VAL A 382 -2.64 59.29 -4.93
CA VAL A 382 -3.40 58.45 -5.89
C VAL A 382 -4.69 59.21 -6.30
N PRO A 383 -5.11 59.24 -7.59
CA PRO A 383 -6.33 59.92 -8.04
C PRO A 383 -7.61 59.20 -7.60
N ARG A 384 -8.60 60.01 -7.18
CA ARG A 384 -9.94 59.60 -6.77
C ARG A 384 -10.86 59.59 -7.99
N ILE A 385 -11.51 58.46 -8.27
CA ILE A 385 -12.66 58.38 -9.18
C ILE A 385 -13.91 58.55 -8.31
N GLU A 386 -14.70 59.59 -8.59
CA GLU A 386 -15.98 59.87 -7.94
C GLU A 386 -17.11 59.04 -8.57
N PRO A 387 -18.10 58.57 -7.79
CA PRO A 387 -19.30 57.96 -8.31
C PRO A 387 -20.37 59.05 -8.56
N GLU A 388 -20.86 59.15 -9.79
CA GLU A 388 -22.07 59.92 -10.10
C GLU A 388 -23.31 59.01 -9.98
N ASP A 389 -24.22 59.43 -9.10
CA ASP A 389 -25.65 59.11 -9.12
C ASP A 389 -26.27 59.56 -10.45
N ARG A 390 -27.15 58.73 -11.02
CA ARG A 390 -28.27 59.21 -11.84
C ARG A 390 -29.38 58.17 -12.01
N ASP A 391 -30.56 58.59 -11.58
CA ASP A 391 -31.88 58.03 -11.89
C ASP A 391 -32.20 58.03 -13.41
N GLN A 392 -33.13 57.14 -13.75
CA GLN A 392 -33.78 56.82 -15.05
C GLN A 392 -34.61 57.99 -15.67
N PRO A 393 -35.43 57.85 -16.74
CA PRO A 393 -35.62 56.79 -17.77
C PRO A 393 -35.72 57.34 -19.24
N THR A 394 -36.02 56.44 -20.19
CA THR A 394 -36.50 56.55 -21.60
C THR A 394 -35.50 55.92 -22.57
N GLY A 395 -35.83 55.11 -23.58
CA GLY A 395 -37.06 54.56 -24.15
C GLY A 395 -36.63 53.80 -25.43
N ASP A 396 -37.47 52.88 -25.90
CA ASP A 396 -37.48 52.24 -27.23
C ASP A 396 -36.38 51.22 -27.66
N THR A 397 -36.84 49.95 -27.70
CA THR A 397 -36.64 48.83 -28.67
C THR A 397 -35.96 49.13 -30.03
N PRO A 398 -35.35 48.14 -30.75
CA PRO A 398 -35.91 46.80 -30.95
C PRO A 398 -34.97 45.57 -30.95
N ASP A 399 -35.65 44.44 -30.78
CA ASP A 399 -35.31 43.03 -31.00
C ASP A 399 -34.20 42.70 -32.02
N ARG A 400 -33.30 41.81 -31.61
CA ARG A 400 -32.67 40.84 -32.52
C ARG A 400 -32.59 39.45 -31.89
N HIS A 401 -33.19 38.54 -32.62
CA HIS A 401 -33.29 37.09 -32.42
C HIS A 401 -31.94 36.39 -32.25
N SER A 402 -31.92 35.44 -31.31
CA SER A 402 -31.01 34.29 -31.28
C SER A 402 -31.44 33.25 -32.33
N PRO A 403 -30.53 32.64 -33.10
CA PRO A 403 -30.82 31.42 -33.81
C PRO A 403 -30.39 30.19 -33.01
N ASP A 404 -31.38 29.30 -32.86
CA ASP A 404 -31.29 27.93 -32.38
C ASP A 404 -30.32 27.08 -33.22
N ALA A 405 -29.60 26.19 -32.54
CA ALA A 405 -28.70 25.20 -33.13
C ALA A 405 -29.51 23.98 -33.63
N ALA A 406 -29.49 23.77 -34.94
CA ALA A 406 -30.11 22.61 -35.59
C ALA A 406 -29.15 21.40 -35.65
N LEU A 407 -29.72 20.22 -35.40
CA LEU A 407 -29.17 18.87 -35.59
C LEU A 407 -28.64 18.63 -37.01
N PRO A 408 -27.58 17.81 -37.20
CA PRO A 408 -27.22 17.29 -38.51
C PRO A 408 -28.04 16.04 -38.87
N PRO A 409 -28.47 15.88 -40.14
CA PRO A 409 -29.22 14.73 -40.63
C PRO A 409 -28.35 13.57 -41.13
N ALA A 410 -29.06 12.48 -41.39
CA ALA A 410 -28.65 11.11 -41.68
C ALA A 410 -27.79 10.86 -42.92
N ALA A 411 -27.23 9.64 -42.93
CA ALA A 411 -26.39 8.99 -43.93
C ALA A 411 -26.93 8.98 -45.36
N PRO A 412 -26.05 8.78 -46.36
CA PRO A 412 -26.43 8.25 -47.66
C PRO A 412 -26.13 6.75 -47.77
N GLU A 413 -27.18 6.01 -48.13
CA GLU A 413 -27.12 4.69 -48.76
C GLU A 413 -26.55 4.77 -50.18
N GLY A 414 -25.89 3.70 -50.63
CA GLY A 414 -25.88 3.31 -52.06
C GLY A 414 -24.52 3.18 -52.74
N ILE A 415 -23.98 1.95 -52.78
CA ILE A 415 -23.22 1.46 -53.94
C ILE A 415 -23.75 0.06 -54.29
N PRO A 416 -24.23 -0.15 -55.54
CA PRO A 416 -24.62 -1.47 -56.05
C PRO A 416 -23.49 -2.11 -56.86
N GLY A 417 -23.50 -3.45 -56.96
CA GLY A 417 -23.01 -4.14 -58.17
C GLY A 417 -22.04 -5.31 -57.96
N LEU A 418 -22.61 -6.51 -57.85
CA LEU A 418 -22.00 -7.79 -58.24
C LEU A 418 -22.04 -7.95 -59.77
N THR A 419 -21.03 -8.63 -60.35
CA THR A 419 -21.04 -9.64 -61.46
C THR A 419 -19.67 -9.62 -62.17
N GLY A 420 -18.89 -10.72 -62.13
CA GLY A 420 -18.75 -11.72 -63.22
C GLY A 420 -17.82 -11.20 -64.33
N THR A 421 -16.70 -11.83 -64.70
CA THR A 421 -16.67 -13.03 -65.56
C THR A 421 -15.21 -13.52 -65.76
N VAL A 422 -15.04 -14.81 -65.53
CA VAL A 422 -14.16 -15.84 -66.14
C VAL A 422 -13.54 -15.55 -67.53
N ALA A 423 -12.22 -15.78 -67.66
CA ALA A 423 -11.48 -16.43 -68.77
C ALA A 423 -9.97 -16.31 -68.46
N GLY A 424 -9.13 -17.34 -68.38
CA GLY A 424 -8.99 -18.49 -69.26
C GLY A 424 -7.78 -18.23 -70.17
N ASP A 425 -6.61 -18.81 -69.83
CA ASP A 425 -5.64 -19.44 -70.76
C ASP A 425 -4.21 -19.47 -70.17
N ASP A 426 -3.88 -20.66 -69.66
CA ASP A 426 -2.54 -21.27 -69.68
C ASP A 426 -2.31 -21.76 -71.14
N PRO A 427 -1.09 -21.76 -71.70
CA PRO A 427 -0.25 -22.93 -71.45
C PRO A 427 1.28 -22.75 -71.57
N THR A 428 1.98 -23.59 -70.81
CA THR A 428 3.18 -24.40 -71.19
C THR A 428 4.53 -23.72 -71.40
N GLY A 429 5.55 -24.22 -70.68
CA GLY A 429 6.96 -24.07 -71.07
C GLY A 429 8.02 -24.46 -70.03
N LEU A 430 8.08 -25.75 -69.63
CA LEU A 430 9.34 -26.42 -69.21
C LEU A 430 9.96 -27.08 -70.47
N PRO A 431 11.26 -27.40 -70.58
CA PRO A 431 12.17 -27.97 -69.54
C PRO A 431 13.60 -27.32 -69.60
N ALA A 432 14.70 -27.73 -68.94
CA ALA A 432 15.17 -29.01 -68.44
C ALA A 432 16.38 -28.85 -67.47
N THR A 433 16.47 -29.78 -66.53
CA THR A 433 17.65 -30.53 -66.01
C THR A 433 19.07 -29.93 -66.04
N GLY A 434 19.72 -29.95 -64.86
CA GLY A 434 21.19 -29.97 -64.71
C GLY A 434 21.61 -30.56 -63.36
N HIS A 435 22.20 -31.76 -63.39
CA HIS A 435 22.77 -32.51 -62.27
C HIS A 435 24.12 -31.95 -61.78
N GLY A 436 24.47 -32.25 -60.52
CA GLY A 436 25.85 -32.29 -60.00
C GLY A 436 25.93 -32.02 -58.49
N SER A 437 25.91 -33.07 -57.65
CA SER A 437 27.08 -33.61 -56.93
C SER A 437 27.65 -32.60 -55.91
N GLY A 438 27.48 -32.75 -54.59
CA GLY A 438 27.92 -33.87 -53.77
C GLY A 438 29.25 -33.50 -53.09
N SER A 439 29.24 -33.20 -51.79
CA SER A 439 30.38 -33.44 -50.89
C SER A 439 29.94 -33.42 -49.43
N GLU A 440 29.94 -34.62 -48.85
CA GLU A 440 30.03 -34.86 -47.41
C GLU A 440 31.40 -34.43 -46.90
N GLY A 441 31.44 -33.83 -45.71
CA GLY A 441 32.66 -33.46 -45.01
C GLY A 441 32.50 -33.68 -43.51
N THR A 442 32.59 -34.93 -43.08
CA THR A 442 32.79 -35.33 -41.68
C THR A 442 34.20 -34.93 -41.24
N LEU A 443 34.37 -34.15 -40.17
CA LEU A 443 35.60 -34.20 -39.37
C LEU A 443 35.33 -34.04 -37.87
N ARG A 444 36.10 -34.83 -37.13
CA ARG A 444 35.98 -35.20 -35.72
C ARG A 444 36.57 -34.17 -34.75
N SER A 445 36.07 -34.27 -33.53
CA SER A 445 36.65 -33.91 -32.23
C SER A 445 38.16 -34.13 -32.06
N THR A 446 38.83 -33.12 -31.50
CA THR A 446 39.96 -33.18 -30.54
C THR A 446 40.02 -31.87 -29.74
N GLY A 447 39.91 -31.91 -28.40
CA GLY A 447 40.26 -30.77 -27.50
C GLY A 447 41.76 -30.74 -27.16
N PRO A 448 42.21 -30.19 -26.01
CA PRO A 448 41.78 -29.01 -25.25
C PRO A 448 42.96 -28.01 -24.98
N ALA A 449 42.68 -26.97 -24.17
CA ALA A 449 43.60 -26.03 -23.50
C ALA A 449 44.15 -24.83 -24.32
N ASP A 450 43.74 -23.61 -23.96
CA ASP A 450 44.62 -22.72 -23.20
C ASP A 450 43.85 -21.53 -22.61
N ALA A 451 44.15 -21.27 -21.34
CA ALA A 451 43.59 -20.24 -20.48
C ALA A 451 44.27 -18.89 -20.71
N LEU A 452 43.49 -17.81 -20.72
CA LEU A 452 43.93 -16.41 -20.61
C LEU A 452 42.86 -15.60 -19.86
N PRO A 453 43.24 -14.45 -19.26
CA PRO A 453 43.16 -14.30 -17.81
C PRO A 453 41.93 -13.55 -17.29
N ASP A 454 41.66 -13.84 -16.02
CA ASP A 454 40.75 -13.20 -15.10
C ASP A 454 41.20 -11.75 -14.82
N GLU A 455 40.43 -10.76 -15.27
CA GLU A 455 40.60 -9.34 -14.93
C GLU A 455 39.68 -8.94 -13.77
N SER A 456 40.29 -8.91 -12.58
CA SER A 456 40.27 -7.77 -11.66
C SER A 456 38.91 -7.21 -11.24
N ALA A 457 38.28 -7.86 -10.26
CA ALA A 457 37.35 -7.21 -9.33
C ALA A 457 38.09 -6.14 -8.48
N PRO A 458 37.47 -4.99 -8.17
CA PRO A 458 38.08 -4.00 -7.29
C PRO A 458 38.15 -4.53 -5.85
N GLN A 459 39.37 -4.57 -5.31
CA GLN A 459 39.68 -4.92 -3.93
C GLN A 459 38.97 -3.97 -2.96
N SER A 460 38.13 -4.52 -2.11
CA SER A 460 37.62 -3.84 -0.91
C SER A 460 38.80 -3.58 0.04
N ALA A 461 38.95 -2.35 0.50
CA ALA A 461 39.93 -1.98 1.50
C ALA A 461 39.74 -2.80 2.79
N PRO A 462 40.82 -3.20 3.49
CA PRO A 462 40.71 -3.86 4.77
C PRO A 462 40.17 -2.89 5.83
N TRP A 463 39.09 -3.30 6.49
CA TRP A 463 38.57 -2.68 7.69
C TRP A 463 39.60 -2.82 8.83
N GLU A 464 40.18 -1.71 9.27
CA GLU A 464 40.99 -1.64 10.49
C GLU A 464 40.07 -1.65 11.73
N PRO A 465 40.26 -2.57 12.69
CA PRO A 465 39.56 -2.52 13.96
C PRO A 465 40.08 -1.33 14.80
N PRO A 466 39.21 -0.67 15.59
CA PRO A 466 39.64 0.40 16.49
C PRO A 466 40.58 -0.14 17.58
N PRO A 467 41.53 0.68 18.07
CA PRO A 467 42.48 0.26 19.08
C PRO A 467 41.76 -0.05 20.40
N ALA A 468 42.06 -1.24 20.94
CA ALA A 468 41.83 -1.56 22.34
C ALA A 468 42.81 -0.76 23.22
N ASP A 469 42.41 -0.57 24.48
CA ASP A 469 43.17 -0.02 25.62
C ASP A 469 43.03 1.49 25.89
N GLN A 470 42.00 1.83 26.69
CA GLN A 470 42.18 2.76 27.80
C GLN A 470 41.77 2.06 29.11
N GLU A 471 42.78 1.74 29.92
CA GLU A 471 42.66 1.30 31.30
C GLU A 471 41.95 2.36 32.15
N LEU A 472 40.89 1.96 32.83
CA LEU A 472 40.33 2.67 33.99
C LEU A 472 40.63 1.86 35.27
N PRO A 473 40.95 2.54 36.40
CA PRO A 473 41.45 1.90 37.62
C PRO A 473 40.36 1.15 38.40
N PRO A 474 40.75 0.17 39.26
CA PRO A 474 39.80 -0.75 39.87
C PRO A 474 38.97 -0.08 40.97
N ALA A 475 37.65 -0.24 40.89
CA ALA A 475 36.72 0.07 41.96
C ALA A 475 36.71 -1.08 42.98
N THR A 476 36.93 -0.70 44.23
CA THR A 476 37.01 -1.51 45.43
C THR A 476 35.71 -2.26 45.72
N GLU A 477 35.72 -3.59 45.67
CA GLU A 477 34.65 -4.44 46.23
C GLU A 477 34.73 -4.45 47.77
N GLN A 478 33.72 -3.89 48.44
CA GLN A 478 33.38 -4.23 49.83
C GLN A 478 32.18 -5.19 49.82
N ARG A 479 32.46 -6.48 49.91
CA ARG A 479 31.48 -7.51 50.31
C ARG A 479 31.43 -7.59 51.82
N GLY A 480 30.24 -7.47 52.39
CA GLY A 480 29.97 -7.73 53.81
C GLY A 480 28.59 -8.33 53.99
N SER A 481 28.51 -9.66 54.09
CA SER A 481 27.43 -10.49 54.69
C SER A 481 27.78 -11.96 54.36
N GLY A 482 27.92 -12.93 55.26
CA GLY A 482 27.31 -13.12 56.56
C GLY A 482 26.50 -14.41 56.51
N ALA A 483 27.17 -15.57 56.65
CA ALA A 483 26.53 -16.90 56.81
C ALA A 483 25.94 -17.05 58.23
N PRO A 484 25.04 -18.03 58.49
CA PRO A 484 25.50 -19.41 58.73
C PRO A 484 24.60 -20.57 58.22
N ASP A 485 25.26 -21.72 58.11
CA ASP A 485 24.82 -23.14 57.94
C ASP A 485 23.85 -23.60 59.07
N PRO A 486 23.04 -24.69 58.94
CA PRO A 486 23.56 -26.06 59.11
C PRO A 486 22.88 -27.22 58.31
N SER A 487 23.73 -28.14 57.82
CA SER A 487 23.70 -29.62 57.99
C SER A 487 22.65 -30.54 57.30
N SER A 488 23.16 -31.35 56.36
CA SER A 488 23.31 -32.83 56.37
C SER A 488 22.15 -33.81 56.69
N ARG A 489 21.76 -34.64 55.70
CA ARG A 489 21.54 -36.12 55.77
C ARG A 489 21.25 -36.68 54.36
N GLN A 490 22.16 -37.40 53.70
CA GLN A 490 22.25 -38.89 53.59
C GLN A 490 20.89 -39.61 53.68
N GLY A 491 20.48 -40.50 52.79
CA GLY A 491 21.09 -41.18 51.65
C GLY A 491 20.12 -42.26 51.14
N GLY A 492 20.50 -43.06 50.13
CA GLY A 492 19.84 -44.34 49.86
C GLY A 492 19.68 -44.73 48.39
N HIS A 493 20.51 -45.67 47.97
CA HIS A 493 20.55 -46.35 46.67
C HIS A 493 19.28 -47.16 46.32
N GLY A 494 19.05 -47.37 45.02
CA GLY A 494 18.17 -48.42 44.51
C GLY A 494 17.90 -48.39 43.01
N THR A 495 18.87 -48.74 42.18
CA THR A 495 18.70 -49.26 40.80
C THR A 495 18.18 -50.71 40.84
N PRO A 496 17.88 -51.42 39.72
CA PRO A 496 17.73 -51.04 38.29
C PRO A 496 16.55 -51.74 37.54
N ALA A 497 16.52 -51.54 36.22
CA ALA A 497 16.08 -52.50 35.17
C ALA A 497 14.56 -52.70 35.00
N THR A 498 13.97 -52.92 33.82
CA THR A 498 14.45 -53.30 32.48
C THR A 498 13.26 -53.16 31.51
N THR A 499 13.51 -52.55 30.35
CA THR A 499 13.13 -52.98 28.99
C THR A 499 11.71 -53.43 28.60
N HIS A 500 11.37 -53.00 27.37
CA HIS A 500 10.80 -53.76 26.23
C HIS A 500 9.30 -53.63 25.92
N THR A 501 9.02 -53.01 24.75
CA THR A 501 8.21 -53.49 23.58
C THR A 501 6.86 -54.18 23.84
N SER A 502 5.79 -54.08 23.05
CA SER A 502 5.49 -53.51 21.73
C SER A 502 4.04 -53.96 21.42
N THR A 503 3.34 -53.23 20.55
CA THR A 503 2.34 -53.70 19.55
C THR A 503 1.04 -54.43 19.94
N GLY A 504 -0.05 -53.87 19.37
CA GLY A 504 -1.19 -54.57 18.74
C GLY A 504 -2.26 -55.12 19.69
N SER A 505 -3.51 -55.33 19.33
CA SER A 505 -4.33 -55.15 18.13
C SER A 505 -5.73 -55.70 18.50
N ALA A 506 -6.79 -55.07 18.00
CA ALA A 506 -8.13 -55.56 17.66
C ALA A 506 -8.86 -56.70 18.42
N GLY A 507 -10.18 -56.51 18.61
CA GLY A 507 -11.20 -57.55 18.86
C GLY A 507 -12.35 -57.02 19.73
N GLU A 508 -13.40 -56.42 19.15
CA GLU A 508 -14.73 -57.03 18.88
C GLU A 508 -15.44 -57.68 20.09
N GLY A 509 -16.67 -57.22 20.38
CA GLY A 509 -17.60 -57.98 21.25
C GLY A 509 -18.75 -57.23 21.94
N THR A 510 -19.78 -56.82 21.18
CA THR A 510 -21.24 -56.90 21.49
C THR A 510 -21.87 -56.40 22.81
N ALA A 511 -22.75 -55.38 22.63
CA ALA A 511 -24.15 -55.23 23.09
C ALA A 511 -24.53 -55.21 24.59
N ARG A 512 -25.09 -54.07 25.06
CA ARG A 512 -26.54 -53.88 25.34
C ARG A 512 -26.87 -52.46 25.85
N SER A 513 -27.85 -51.86 25.15
CA SER A 513 -28.98 -51.02 25.60
C SER A 513 -28.84 -50.01 26.74
N SER A 514 -29.11 -48.73 26.42
CA SER A 514 -30.09 -47.87 27.11
C SER A 514 -30.47 -46.66 26.21
N GLU A 515 -31.77 -46.54 25.89
CA GLU A 515 -32.50 -45.35 25.43
C GLU A 515 -32.31 -44.18 26.44
N GLU A 516 -32.36 -42.87 26.11
CA GLU A 516 -33.40 -42.03 25.50
C GLU A 516 -32.88 -40.54 25.51
N PRO A 517 -33.62 -39.48 25.11
CA PRO A 517 -33.93 -38.98 23.76
C PRO A 517 -33.29 -37.62 23.39
N ALA A 518 -33.29 -37.32 22.09
CA ALA A 518 -32.97 -36.03 21.47
C ALA A 518 -34.18 -35.06 21.44
N PRO A 519 -33.97 -33.72 21.45
CA PRO A 519 -35.04 -32.76 21.39
C PRO A 519 -35.55 -32.44 19.97
N THR A 520 -36.84 -32.14 19.97
CA THR A 520 -37.82 -31.93 18.91
C THR A 520 -37.59 -30.67 18.07
N ALA A 521 -37.72 -30.80 16.75
CA ALA A 521 -37.94 -29.67 15.82
C ALA A 521 -39.44 -29.38 15.67
N PRO A 522 -39.90 -28.11 15.60
CA PRO A 522 -41.28 -27.80 15.29
C PRO A 522 -41.54 -27.62 13.78
N ALA A 523 -42.70 -28.13 13.36
CA ALA A 523 -43.28 -28.03 12.02
C ALA A 523 -44.25 -26.81 11.91
N PRO A 524 -44.75 -26.46 10.71
CA PRO A 524 -45.15 -25.11 10.33
C PRO A 524 -46.65 -24.82 10.48
N THR A 525 -46.99 -23.54 10.64
CA THR A 525 -48.35 -23.00 10.52
C THR A 525 -48.51 -22.21 9.21
N GLY A 526 -49.57 -22.51 8.46
CA GLY A 526 -49.98 -21.83 7.22
C GLY A 526 -50.82 -20.55 7.47
N PRO A 527 -51.65 -20.12 6.49
CA PRO A 527 -51.39 -18.89 5.73
C PRO A 527 -52.29 -17.71 6.14
N GLY A 528 -51.75 -16.50 6.03
CA GLY A 528 -52.50 -15.25 6.15
C GLY A 528 -52.27 -14.37 4.91
N GLU A 529 -53.36 -14.04 4.23
CA GLU A 529 -53.42 -13.14 3.09
C GLU A 529 -53.06 -11.69 3.47
N GLY A 530 -52.29 -11.02 2.62
CA GLY A 530 -51.97 -9.59 2.73
C GLY A 530 -51.06 -9.12 1.60
N THR A 531 -51.64 -8.58 0.52
CA THR A 531 -50.97 -7.96 -0.63
C THR A 531 -50.59 -6.48 -0.34
N PRO A 532 -49.82 -5.75 -1.18
CA PRO A 532 -48.39 -5.49 -0.95
C PRO A 532 -48.02 -3.98 -0.98
N ALA A 533 -46.83 -3.61 -0.48
CA ALA A 533 -46.15 -2.36 -0.87
C ALA A 533 -44.63 -2.43 -0.64
N PRO A 534 -43.82 -1.70 -1.42
CA PRO A 534 -42.53 -2.15 -1.89
C PRO A 534 -41.35 -1.52 -1.15
N GLY A 535 -40.27 -2.29 -1.00
CA GLY A 535 -39.00 -1.81 -0.45
C GLY A 535 -37.92 -2.86 -0.71
N ALA A 536 -37.65 -3.13 -1.99
CA ALA A 536 -36.51 -3.96 -2.35
C ALA A 536 -35.22 -3.22 -1.95
N PRO A 537 -34.23 -3.89 -1.33
CA PRO A 537 -32.92 -3.30 -1.12
C PRO A 537 -32.26 -3.09 -2.48
N SER A 538 -31.89 -1.84 -2.76
CA SER A 538 -31.04 -1.48 -3.89
C SER A 538 -29.73 -2.24 -3.77
N THR A 539 -29.59 -3.32 -4.55
CA THR A 539 -28.29 -3.82 -4.96
C THR A 539 -27.65 -2.73 -5.81
N SER A 540 -26.76 -1.94 -5.21
CA SER A 540 -25.87 -1.06 -5.97
C SER A 540 -24.97 -1.96 -6.82
N THR A 541 -25.36 -2.18 -8.07
CA THR A 541 -24.49 -2.72 -9.10
C THR A 541 -23.26 -1.82 -9.18
N PRO A 542 -22.02 -2.32 -9.05
CA PRO A 542 -20.84 -1.47 -9.19
C PRO A 542 -20.83 -0.89 -10.60
N THR A 543 -20.92 0.43 -10.65
CA THR A 543 -21.13 1.24 -11.83
C THR A 543 -19.85 1.30 -12.65
N GLY A 544 -19.78 0.50 -13.72
CA GLY A 544 -18.77 0.63 -14.76
C GLY A 544 -17.39 0.08 -14.39
N LEU A 545 -16.74 -0.56 -15.37
CA LEU A 545 -15.31 -0.85 -15.31
C LEU A 545 -14.54 0.43 -14.95
N PRO A 546 -13.52 0.37 -14.07
CA PRO A 546 -12.60 1.49 -13.93
C PRO A 546 -12.09 1.86 -15.32
N ARG A 547 -11.94 3.16 -15.60
CA ARG A 547 -11.27 3.56 -16.84
C ARG A 547 -9.83 3.09 -16.72
N MET A 548 -9.30 2.42 -17.76
CA MET A 548 -7.87 2.12 -17.79
C MET A 548 -7.08 3.40 -17.49
N PRO A 549 -6.07 3.35 -16.60
CA PRO A 549 -5.26 4.52 -16.30
C PRO A 549 -4.73 5.14 -17.58
N ARG A 550 -4.67 6.48 -17.63
CA ARG A 550 -4.01 7.17 -18.75
C ARG A 550 -2.59 6.62 -18.86
N GLY A 551 -2.21 6.15 -20.06
CA GLY A 551 -0.90 5.54 -20.33
C GLY A 551 -0.94 4.04 -20.68
N VAL A 552 -1.94 3.28 -20.23
CA VAL A 552 -1.93 1.79 -20.31
C VAL A 552 -2.37 1.24 -21.68
N SER A 553 -2.76 2.08 -22.64
CA SER A 553 -3.27 1.60 -23.94
C SER A 553 -3.26 2.63 -25.09
N GLN A 554 -2.67 3.81 -24.90
CA GLN A 554 -2.55 4.84 -25.95
C GLN A 554 -1.12 4.96 -26.50
N SER A 555 -0.16 4.26 -25.90
CA SER A 555 1.21 4.22 -26.42
C SER A 555 1.25 3.29 -27.63
N SER A 556 1.42 3.86 -28.82
CA SER A 556 1.69 3.12 -30.06
C SER A 556 3.05 2.42 -30.07
N GLY A 557 3.73 2.33 -28.92
CA GLY A 557 5.02 1.68 -28.72
C GLY A 557 5.25 1.31 -27.25
N TRP A 558 5.82 0.13 -27.02
CA TRP A 558 6.24 -0.40 -25.70
C TRP A 558 7.73 -0.21 -25.43
N GLY A 559 8.41 0.30 -26.45
CA GLY A 559 9.56 1.15 -26.26
C GLY A 559 9.08 2.59 -26.20
N PRO A 560 9.86 3.47 -25.56
CA PRO A 560 9.64 4.88 -25.65
C PRO A 560 9.57 5.32 -27.13
N ALA A 561 8.60 6.16 -27.52
CA ALA A 561 8.36 6.50 -28.93
C ALA A 561 9.54 7.16 -29.66
N TRP A 562 10.57 7.57 -28.91
CA TRP A 562 11.82 8.14 -29.41
C TRP A 562 12.94 7.10 -29.63
N ARG A 563 12.67 5.82 -29.39
CA ARG A 563 13.51 4.67 -29.74
C ARG A 563 12.75 3.72 -30.65
#